data_AF-A0A892ZHI4-F1
#
_entry.id   AF-A0A892ZHI4-F1
#
_cell.length_a   1.000
_cell.length_b   1.000
_cell.length_c   1.000
_cell.angle_alpha   90.00
_cell.angle_beta   90.00
_cell.angle_gamma   90.00
#
_symmetry.space_group_name_H-M   'P 1'
#
loop_
_entity.id
_entity.type
_entity.pdbx_description
1 polymer ?
#
loop_
_entity_poly.entity_id
_entity_poly.type
_entity_poly.pdbx_seq_one_letter_code
_entity_poly.pdbx_strand_id
1 'polypeptide(L)'
;MIVGANLMEDKIQSFRQPLVTATGILLGFILNFMSSWVKSDVPLGDVLAYVVGLCMITGITCLISVLYRVLRMNYPREQGEQYYQRTLRVFMFGVCVAFAGVFIDATLNFWAA
;
A
#
# COMPACT_ATOMS: atom_id res chain seq x y z
N MET A 1 -16.94 3.39 -37.53
CA MET A 1 -16.69 2.47 -36.40
C MET A 1 -15.54 3.01 -35.53
N ILE A 2 -15.68 4.19 -34.92
CA ILE A 2 -14.59 4.87 -34.16
C ILE A 2 -15.08 5.31 -32.74
N VAL A 3 -16.25 4.82 -32.29
CA VAL A 3 -16.83 5.22 -31.00
C VAL A 3 -16.36 4.31 -29.85
N GLY A 4 -15.88 3.10 -30.13
CA GLY A 4 -15.50 2.12 -29.10
C GLY A 4 -14.14 2.37 -28.43
N ALA A 5 -13.17 2.97 -29.12
CA ALA A 5 -11.82 3.18 -28.58
C ALA A 5 -11.79 4.30 -27.51
N ASN A 6 -12.55 5.37 -27.71
CA ASN A 6 -12.58 6.51 -26.80
C ASN A 6 -13.25 6.21 -25.43
N LEU A 7 -14.12 5.20 -25.34
CA LEU A 7 -14.82 4.84 -24.10
C LEU A 7 -13.95 4.10 -23.07
N MET A 8 -12.89 3.41 -23.51
CA MET A 8 -11.98 2.69 -22.60
C MET A 8 -10.89 3.62 -22.05
N GLU A 9 -10.47 4.61 -22.84
CA GLU A 9 -9.41 5.55 -22.45
C GLU A 9 -9.84 6.47 -21.29
N ASP A 10 -11.13 6.78 -21.18
CA ASP A 10 -11.71 7.62 -20.11
C ASP A 10 -11.82 6.89 -18.74
N LYS A 11 -12.04 5.56 -18.74
CA LYS A 11 -12.28 4.81 -17.50
C LYS A 11 -11.05 4.80 -16.58
N ILE A 12 -9.85 4.72 -17.14
CA ILE A 12 -8.61 4.64 -16.35
C ILE A 12 -8.37 5.91 -15.52
N GLN A 13 -8.76 7.07 -16.05
CA GLN A 13 -8.65 8.34 -15.33
C GLN A 13 -9.56 8.35 -14.09
N SER A 14 -10.75 7.75 -14.19
CA SER A 14 -11.71 7.66 -13.08
C SER A 14 -11.22 6.79 -11.91
N PHE A 15 -10.34 5.81 -12.16
CA PHE A 15 -9.79 4.93 -11.11
C PHE A 15 -8.60 5.53 -10.35
N ARG A 16 -8.02 6.65 -10.82
CA ARG A 16 -6.87 7.30 -10.17
C ARG A 16 -7.23 7.87 -8.81
N GLN A 17 -8.31 8.64 -8.74
CA GLN A 17 -8.74 9.29 -7.50
C GLN A 17 -9.04 8.26 -6.39
N PRO A 18 -9.84 7.20 -6.63
CA PRO A 18 -10.05 6.15 -5.66
C PRO A 18 -8.74 5.51 -5.16
N LEU A 19 -7.78 5.28 -6.07
CA LEU A 19 -6.49 4.68 -5.73
C LEU A 19 -5.62 5.61 -4.87
N VAL A 20 -5.55 6.91 -5.20
CA VAL A 20 -4.83 7.91 -4.37
C VAL A 20 -5.46 7.99 -2.98
N THR A 21 -6.78 8.10 -2.92
CA THR A 21 -7.52 8.21 -1.65
C THR A 21 -7.31 6.99 -0.78
N ALA A 22 -7.49 5.78 -1.32
CA ALA A 22 -7.26 4.54 -0.59
C ALA A 22 -5.81 4.42 -0.11
N THR A 23 -4.84 4.77 -0.96
CA THR A 23 -3.42 4.75 -0.59
C THR A 23 -3.10 5.73 0.54
N GLY A 24 -3.64 6.96 0.48
CA GLY A 24 -3.46 7.96 1.52
C GLY A 24 -4.02 7.52 2.88
N ILE A 25 -5.25 6.97 2.89
CA ILE A 25 -5.90 6.46 4.10
C ILE A 25 -5.09 5.31 4.71
N LEU A 26 -4.74 4.30 3.91
CA LEU A 26 -4.00 3.13 4.41
C LEU A 26 -2.60 3.51 4.90
N LEU A 27 -1.90 4.39 4.18
CA LEU A 27 -0.61 4.90 4.61
C LEU A 27 -0.73 5.61 5.96
N GLY A 28 -1.77 6.42 6.16
CA GLY A 28 -2.06 7.08 7.44
C GLY A 28 -2.25 6.09 8.58
N PHE A 29 -3.06 5.03 8.38
CA PHE A 29 -3.26 3.99 9.39
C PHE A 29 -1.97 3.22 9.71
N ILE A 30 -1.20 2.84 8.70
CA ILE A 30 0.05 2.09 8.85
C ILE A 30 1.10 2.92 9.60
N LEU A 31 1.22 4.21 9.28
CA LEU A 31 2.13 5.12 9.98
C LEU A 31 1.70 5.36 11.43
N ASN A 32 0.39 5.48 11.66
CA ASN A 32 -0.15 5.62 13.01
C ASN A 32 0.15 4.39 13.86
N PHE A 33 -0.09 3.18 13.32
CA PHE A 33 0.29 1.94 13.97
C PHE A 33 1.79 1.89 14.26
N MET A 34 2.65 2.17 13.28
CA MET A 34 4.11 2.14 13.45
C MET A 34 4.59 3.09 14.56
N SER A 35 4.03 4.30 14.62
CA SER A 35 4.38 5.31 15.64
C SER A 35 4.02 4.87 17.07
N SER A 36 2.93 4.10 17.21
CA SER A 36 2.52 3.54 18.50
C SER A 36 3.33 2.29 18.84
N TRP A 37 3.51 1.38 17.88
CA TRP A 37 4.22 0.11 18.03
C TRP A 37 5.69 0.30 18.39
N VAL A 38 6.39 1.27 17.80
CA VAL A 38 7.80 1.55 18.12
C VAL A 38 8.02 2.04 19.56
N LYS A 39 6.96 2.51 20.22
CA LYS A 39 6.99 3.03 21.60
C LYS A 39 6.47 2.03 22.62
N SER A 40 5.82 0.94 22.18
CA SER A 40 5.31 -0.08 23.08
C SER A 40 6.42 -1.02 23.53
N ASP A 41 6.34 -1.48 24.77
CA ASP A 41 7.11 -2.63 25.23
C ASP A 41 6.56 -3.87 24.54
N VAL A 42 7.21 -4.27 23.44
CA VAL A 42 6.80 -5.43 22.66
C VAL A 42 7.34 -6.69 23.35
N PRO A 43 6.49 -7.66 23.72
CA PRO A 43 6.96 -8.97 24.23
C PRO A 43 7.58 -9.85 23.14
N LEU A 44 7.84 -9.28 21.95
CA LEU A 44 8.52 -9.93 20.85
C LEU A 44 9.98 -10.22 21.24
N GLY A 45 10.47 -11.41 20.93
CA GLY A 45 11.93 -11.60 20.84
C GLY A 45 12.50 -10.68 19.75
N ASP A 46 13.73 -10.19 19.93
CA ASP A 46 14.38 -9.21 19.05
C ASP A 46 14.19 -9.50 17.55
N VAL A 47 14.32 -10.77 17.16
CA VAL A 47 14.16 -11.24 15.76
C VAL A 47 12.76 -10.94 15.20
N LEU A 48 11.69 -11.20 15.95
CA LEU A 48 10.32 -10.98 15.49
C LEU A 48 9.98 -9.48 15.44
N ALA A 49 10.52 -8.69 16.37
CA ALA A 49 10.41 -7.23 16.30
C ALA A 49 11.05 -6.69 15.01
N TYR A 50 12.23 -7.19 14.64
CA TYR A 50 12.86 -6.83 13.36
C TYR A 50 12.01 -7.24 12.15
N VAL A 51 11.38 -8.42 12.16
CA VAL A 51 10.49 -8.87 11.07
C VAL A 51 9.28 -7.96 10.93
N VAL A 52 8.59 -7.63 12.03
CA VAL A 52 7.44 -6.72 12.01
C VAL A 52 7.87 -5.33 11.51
N GLY A 53 8.98 -4.79 12.02
CA GLY A 53 9.54 -3.52 11.56
C GLY A 53 9.85 -3.52 10.06
N LEU A 54 10.46 -4.59 9.55
CA LEU A 54 10.79 -4.73 8.13
C LEU A 54 9.55 -4.82 7.24
N CYS A 55 8.53 -5.58 7.67
CA CYS A 55 7.23 -5.64 6.99
C CYS A 55 6.61 -4.25 6.88
N MET A 56 6.61 -3.51 8.00
CA MET A 56 6.01 -2.19 8.07
C MET A 56 6.75 -1.17 7.19
N ILE A 57 8.08 -1.13 7.24
CA ILE A 57 8.90 -0.26 6.37
C ILE A 57 8.68 -0.61 4.90
N THR A 58 8.70 -1.90 4.55
CA THR A 58 8.48 -2.36 3.18
C THR A 58 7.11 -1.94 2.66
N GLY A 59 6.05 -2.15 3.46
CA GLY A 59 4.69 -1.75 3.10
C GLY A 59 4.56 -0.24 2.88
N ILE A 60 5.12 0.58 3.77
CA ILE A 60 5.15 2.05 3.64
C ILE A 60 5.87 2.47 2.35
N THR A 61 7.06 1.93 2.09
CA THR A 61 7.83 2.26 0.88
C THR A 61 7.06 1.89 -0.40
N CYS A 62 6.37 0.74 -0.41
CA CYS A 62 5.52 0.35 -1.53
C CYS A 62 4.34 1.32 -1.73
N LEU A 63 3.64 1.72 -0.67
CA LEU A 63 2.51 2.66 -0.77
C LEU A 63 2.95 4.07 -1.18
N ILE A 64 4.10 4.55 -0.70
CA ILE A 64 4.70 5.81 -1.17
C ILE A 64 5.04 5.71 -2.66
N SER A 65 5.60 4.58 -3.10
CA SER A 65 5.89 4.34 -4.52
C SER A 65 4.63 4.34 -5.39
N VAL A 66 3.51 3.84 -4.86
CA VAL A 66 2.20 3.91 -5.51
C VAL A 66 1.73 5.35 -5.63
N LEU A 67 1.77 6.14 -4.55
CA LEU A 67 1.41 7.56 -4.59
C LEU A 67 2.22 8.32 -5.64
N TYR A 68 3.54 8.12 -5.64
CA TYR A 68 4.43 8.71 -6.63
C TYR A 68 4.01 8.34 -8.06
N ARG A 69 3.71 7.06 -8.31
CA ARG A 69 3.26 6.58 -9.63
C ARG A 69 1.92 7.15 -10.05
N VAL A 70 0.95 7.27 -9.15
CA VAL A 70 -0.40 7.75 -9.49
C VAL A 70 -0.43 9.27 -9.66
N LEU A 71 0.36 10.01 -8.88
CA LEU A 71 0.50 11.47 -8.99
C LEU A 71 1.29 11.91 -10.23
N ARG A 72 2.08 11.02 -10.84
CA ARG A 72 2.81 11.31 -12.07
C ARG A 72 1.84 11.52 -13.23
N MET A 73 1.63 12.79 -13.59
CA MET A 73 0.74 13.25 -14.67
C MET A 73 1.20 12.80 -16.07
N ASN A 74 2.51 12.61 -16.26
CA ASN A 74 3.14 12.42 -17.57
C ASN A 74 3.32 10.92 -17.91
N TYR A 75 2.21 10.21 -18.10
CA TYR A 75 2.20 8.79 -18.47
C TYR A 75 1.71 8.59 -19.92
N PRO A 76 2.28 7.64 -20.68
CA PRO A 76 1.81 7.34 -22.03
C PRO A 76 0.38 6.76 -21.95
N ARG A 77 -0.59 7.52 -22.46
CA ARG A 77 -2.03 7.16 -22.46
C ARG A 77 -2.30 5.83 -23.18
N GLU A 78 -1.52 5.55 -24.23
CA GLU A 78 -1.52 4.27 -24.97
C GLU A 78 -1.26 3.02 -24.12
N GLN A 79 -0.62 3.15 -22.94
CA GLN A 79 -0.35 2.04 -22.02
C GLN A 79 -0.94 2.27 -20.62
N GLY A 80 -1.96 3.13 -20.51
CA GLY A 80 -2.57 3.50 -19.23
C GLY A 80 -3.02 2.30 -18.40
N GLU A 81 -3.50 1.24 -19.05
CA GLU A 81 -4.04 0.06 -18.36
C GLU A 81 -2.93 -0.76 -17.71
N GLN A 82 -1.85 -1.05 -18.43
CA GLN A 82 -0.72 -1.81 -17.88
C GLN A 82 -0.03 -1.04 -16.76
N TYR A 83 0.06 0.29 -16.89
CA TYR A 83 0.59 1.16 -15.84
C TYR A 83 -0.28 1.11 -14.58
N TYR A 84 -1.61 1.19 -14.74
CA TYR A 84 -2.56 1.06 -13.65
C TYR A 84 -2.47 -0.31 -12.97
N GLN A 85 -2.51 -1.41 -13.73
CA GLN A 85 -2.44 -2.77 -13.17
C GLN A 85 -1.13 -3.05 -12.43
N ARG A 86 0.01 -2.54 -12.93
CA ARG A 86 1.30 -2.63 -12.21
C ARG A 86 1.25 -1.85 -10.91
N THR A 87 0.67 -0.66 -10.93
CA THR A 87 0.53 0.17 -9.74
C THR A 87 -0.40 -0.48 -8.71
N LEU A 88 -1.52 -1.05 -9.16
CA LEU A 88 -2.46 -1.80 -8.32
C LEU A 88 -1.81 -3.04 -7.69
N ARG A 89 -0.97 -3.78 -8.44
CA ARG A 89 -0.22 -4.92 -7.90
C ARG A 89 0.76 -4.51 -6.81
N VAL A 90 1.50 -3.41 -7.01
CA VAL A 90 2.41 -2.88 -5.98
C VAL A 90 1.62 -2.38 -4.76
N PHE A 91 0.45 -1.76 -4.97
CA PHE A 91 -0.45 -1.35 -3.91
C PHE A 91 -0.90 -2.55 -3.08
N MET A 92 -1.48 -3.57 -3.71
CA MET A 92 -1.94 -4.78 -3.03
C MET A 92 -0.81 -5.49 -2.29
N PHE A 93 0.37 -5.61 -2.92
CA PHE A 93 1.54 -6.19 -2.27
C PHE A 93 1.96 -5.40 -1.02
N GLY A 94 2.06 -4.07 -1.12
CA GLY A 94 2.42 -3.21 0.01
C GLY A 94 1.42 -3.30 1.17
N VAL A 95 0.13 -3.33 0.86
CA VAL A 95 -0.93 -3.51 1.86
C VAL A 95 -0.81 -4.87 2.54
N CYS A 96 -0.69 -5.96 1.78
CA CYS A 96 -0.57 -7.30 2.36
C CYS A 96 0.66 -7.45 3.26
N VAL A 97 1.81 -6.90 2.84
CA VAL A 97 3.05 -6.96 3.64
C VAL A 97 2.92 -6.14 4.93
N ALA A 98 2.36 -4.94 4.88
CA ALA A 98 2.12 -4.13 6.09
C ALA A 98 1.16 -4.83 7.05
N PHE A 99 0.04 -5.34 6.54
CA PHE A 99 -0.95 -6.03 7.36
C PHE A 99 -0.39 -7.32 7.96
N ALA A 100 0.44 -8.07 7.24
CA ALA A 100 1.10 -9.24 7.81
C ALA A 100 1.93 -8.88 9.06
N GLY A 101 2.66 -7.77 9.03
CA GLY A 101 3.39 -7.26 10.20
C GLY A 101 2.46 -6.97 11.39
N VAL A 102 1.34 -6.28 11.14
CA VAL A 102 0.32 -5.98 12.17
C VAL A 102 -0.30 -7.26 12.73
N PHE A 103 -0.61 -8.25 11.90
CA PHE A 103 -1.19 -9.52 12.33
C PHE A 103 -0.22 -10.34 13.18
N ILE A 104 1.06 -10.38 12.80
CA ILE A 104 2.11 -11.05 13.59
C ILE A 104 2.16 -10.43 14.99
N ASP A 105 2.24 -9.10 15.07
CA ASP A 105 2.26 -8.39 16.35
C ASP A 105 0.99 -8.64 17.19
N ALA A 106 -0.19 -8.56 16.57
CA ALA A 106 -1.46 -8.75 17.26
C ALA A 106 -1.63 -10.18 17.83
N THR A 107 -1.30 -11.20 17.04
CA THR A 107 -1.42 -12.61 17.47
C THR A 107 -0.49 -12.94 18.62
N LEU A 108 0.71 -12.36 18.64
CA LEU A 108 1.69 -12.58 19.69
C LEU A 108 1.32 -11.87 20.98
N ASN A 109 0.88 -10.61 20.90
CA ASN A 109 0.35 -9.90 22.07
C ASN A 109 -0.86 -10.63 22.67
N PHE A 110 -1.75 -11.18 21.83
CA PHE A 110 -2.90 -11.96 22.31
C PHE A 110 -2.52 -13.27 23.00
N TRP A 111 -1.47 -13.95 22.53
CA TRP A 111 -0.96 -15.18 23.15
C TRP A 111 -0.08 -14.94 24.38
N ALA A 112 0.49 -13.75 24.51
CA ALA A 112 1.30 -13.34 25.67
C ALA A 112 0.46 -12.80 26.86
N ALA A 113 -0.82 -12.47 26.62
CA ALA A 113 -1.78 -12.01 27.62
C ALA A 113 -2.49 -13.18 28.32
#